data_AF-A0A7V8Z0J3-F1
#
_entry.id   AF-A0A7V8Z0J3-F1
#
_cell.length_a   1.000
_cell.length_b   1.000
_cell.length_c   1.000
_cell.angle_alpha   90.00
_cell.angle_beta   90.00
_cell.angle_gamma   90.00
#
_symmetry.space_group_name_H-M   'P 1'
#
loop_
_entity.id
_entity.type
_entity.pdbx_description
1 polymer ?
#
loop_
_entity_poly.entity_id
_entity_poly.type
_entity_poly.pdbx_seq_one_letter_code
_entity_poly.pdbx_strand_id
1 'polypeptide(L)'
;TKCGAIGGACDDVQMGNLSTLLNKIQPSVYYERTTTKNRNSENPTFVEKVSRIQVKRSVENIVEQSVILREMIEKEQIGLIGAIYNVETGLVEFLEETFMLGEIRHFYLDVGAKLLRQEA
;
A
#
# COMPACT_ATOMS: atom_id res chain seq x y z
N THR A 1 -10.62 -6.48 5.15
CA THR A 1 -10.47 -5.48 6.21
C THR A 1 -10.20 -6.23 7.50
N LYS A 2 -9.52 -5.64 8.50
CA LYS A 2 -9.00 -6.32 9.71
C LYS A 2 -7.76 -7.21 9.54
N CYS A 3 -6.77 -6.77 8.76
CA CYS A 3 -5.52 -7.52 8.66
C CYS A 3 -4.72 -7.40 9.98
N GLY A 4 -4.55 -8.51 10.69
CA GLY A 4 -3.82 -8.55 11.96
C GLY A 4 -2.37 -8.09 11.85
N ALA A 5 -1.71 -8.31 10.71
CA ALA A 5 -0.35 -7.82 10.47
C ALA A 5 -0.30 -6.28 10.31
N ILE A 6 -1.29 -5.68 9.63
CA ILE A 6 -1.39 -4.22 9.55
C ILE A 6 -1.67 -3.64 10.95
N GLY A 7 -2.58 -4.25 11.71
CA GLY A 7 -2.88 -3.85 13.09
C GLY A 7 -1.63 -3.92 13.98
N GLY A 8 -0.90 -5.05 13.95
CA GLY A 8 0.34 -5.22 14.69
C GLY A 8 1.44 -4.23 14.29
N ALA A 9 1.51 -3.83 13.02
CA ALA A 9 2.42 -2.78 12.58
C ALA A 9 1.96 -1.39 13.06
N CYS A 10 0.66 -1.10 13.09
CA CYS A 10 0.11 0.15 13.64
C CYS A 10 0.37 0.29 15.13
N ASP A 11 0.43 -0.83 15.86
CA ASP A 11 0.74 -0.88 17.29
C ASP A 11 2.25 -0.93 17.60
N ASP A 12 3.09 -0.93 16.56
CA ASP A 12 4.55 -1.10 16.64
C ASP A 12 4.96 -2.34 17.47
N VAL A 13 4.20 -3.43 17.33
CA VAL A 13 4.44 -4.67 18.07
C VAL A 13 5.76 -5.29 17.62
N GLN A 14 6.68 -5.49 18.57
CA GLN A 14 7.94 -6.20 18.35
C GLN A 14 7.81 -7.65 18.84
N MET A 15 7.64 -8.59 17.91
CA MET A 15 7.45 -10.02 18.20
C MET A 15 8.43 -10.90 17.43
N GLY A 16 9.70 -10.92 17.87
CA GLY A 16 10.71 -11.87 17.38
C GLY A 16 10.77 -11.98 15.85
N ASN A 17 10.52 -13.17 15.30
CA ASN A 17 10.54 -13.44 13.86
C ASN A 17 9.46 -12.68 13.05
N LEU A 18 8.38 -12.22 13.70
CA LEU A 18 7.32 -11.45 13.04
C LEU A 18 7.75 -10.00 12.78
N SER A 19 8.69 -9.47 13.57
CA SER A 19 9.17 -8.08 13.42
C SER A 19 9.70 -7.80 12.01
N THR A 20 10.38 -8.75 11.37
CA THR A 20 10.88 -8.57 10.00
C THR A 20 9.76 -8.35 8.98
N LEU A 21 8.62 -9.04 9.15
CA LEU A 21 7.45 -8.85 8.28
C LEU A 21 6.75 -7.53 8.58
N LEU A 22 6.55 -7.21 9.86
CA LEU A 22 5.90 -5.96 10.29
C LEU A 22 6.72 -4.73 9.87
N ASN A 23 8.05 -4.83 9.87
CA ASN A 23 8.95 -3.77 9.39
C ASN A 23 8.76 -3.42 7.91
N LYS A 24 8.28 -4.36 7.08
CA LYS A 24 7.94 -4.06 5.67
C LYS A 24 6.67 -3.21 5.55
N ILE A 25 5.81 -3.23 6.56
CA ILE A 25 4.55 -2.48 6.63
C ILE A 25 4.76 -1.09 7.26
N GLN A 26 5.75 -0.95 8.15
CA GLN A 26 6.04 0.30 8.86
C GLN A 26 6.08 1.55 7.95
N PRO A 27 6.71 1.55 6.76
CA PRO A 27 6.67 2.70 5.86
C PRO A 27 5.25 3.18 5.51
N SER A 28 4.27 2.27 5.41
CA SER A 28 2.86 2.60 5.17
C SER A 28 2.22 3.30 6.36
N VAL A 29 2.56 2.85 7.57
CA VAL A 29 2.13 3.47 8.83
C VAL A 29 2.65 4.89 8.90
N TYR A 30 3.94 5.09 8.61
CA TYR A 30 4.58 6.41 8.61
C TYR A 30 4.09 7.34 7.50
N TYR A 31 3.74 6.80 6.33
CA TYR A 31 3.22 7.58 5.21
C TYR A 31 1.80 8.11 5.47
N GLU A 32 1.00 7.42 6.29
CA GLU A 32 -0.31 7.90 6.70
C GLU A 32 -0.16 9.10 7.67
N ARG A 33 -0.40 10.31 7.16
CA ARG A 33 -0.29 11.57 7.91
C ARG A 33 -1.63 12.24 8.17
N THR A 34 -2.72 11.75 7.58
CA THR A 34 -4.04 12.40 7.70
C THR A 34 -4.69 12.11 9.05
N THR A 35 -4.32 11.02 9.71
CA THR A 35 -4.77 10.71 11.07
C THR A 35 -3.75 11.23 12.07
N THR A 36 -4.16 12.15 12.94
CA THR A 36 -3.26 12.82 13.89
C THR A 36 -3.37 12.31 15.33
N LYS A 37 -4.45 11.58 15.65
CA LYS A 37 -4.73 11.02 16.99
C LYS A 37 -5.06 9.53 16.88
N ASN A 38 -4.80 8.78 17.93
CA ASN A 38 -5.15 7.35 18.04
C ASN A 38 -4.64 6.56 16.82
N ARG A 39 -3.34 6.67 16.53
CA ARG A 39 -2.68 5.98 15.41
C ARG A 39 -2.25 4.57 15.82
N ASN A 40 -3.22 3.75 16.19
CA ASN A 40 -3.04 2.37 16.66
C ASN A 40 -4.17 1.47 16.09
N SER A 41 -4.13 0.18 16.39
CA SER A 41 -5.06 -0.82 15.86
C SER A 41 -6.50 -0.67 16.34
N GLU A 42 -6.70 0.05 17.46
CA GLU A 42 -8.02 0.38 17.99
C GLU A 42 -8.77 1.44 17.16
N ASN A 43 -8.10 2.06 16.18
CA ASN A 43 -8.69 3.00 15.24
C ASN A 43 -8.88 2.33 13.87
N PRO A 44 -10.07 1.79 13.57
CA PRO A 44 -10.32 1.07 12.31
C PRO A 44 -10.06 1.94 11.08
N THR A 45 -10.40 3.23 11.16
CA THR A 45 -10.19 4.18 10.06
C THR A 45 -8.69 4.36 9.78
N PHE A 46 -7.85 4.43 10.82
CA PHE A 46 -6.40 4.50 10.65
C PHE A 46 -5.86 3.21 10.00
N VAL A 47 -6.21 2.05 10.55
CA VAL A 47 -5.77 0.74 10.03
C VAL A 47 -6.19 0.54 8.58
N GLU A 48 -7.39 1.00 8.20
CA GLU A 48 -7.89 0.91 6.84
C GLU A 48 -7.11 1.84 5.88
N LYS A 49 -6.84 3.08 6.27
CA LYS A 49 -5.97 3.98 5.49
C LYS A 49 -4.57 3.40 5.29
N VAL A 50 -3.97 2.87 6.35
CA VAL A 50 -2.66 2.19 6.27
C VAL A 50 -2.73 0.97 5.35
N SER A 51 -3.81 0.19 5.41
CA SER A 51 -4.02 -0.97 4.52
C SER A 51 -4.07 -0.54 3.05
N ARG A 52 -4.80 0.54 2.72
CA ARG A 52 -4.84 1.09 1.35
C ARG A 52 -3.46 1.54 0.87
N ILE A 53 -2.72 2.26 1.71
CA ILE A 53 -1.36 2.68 1.41
C ILE A 53 -0.44 1.47 1.19
N GLN A 54 -0.55 0.44 2.04
CA GLN A 54 0.24 -0.77 1.91
C GLN A 54 -0.03 -1.50 0.60
N VAL A 55 -1.29 -1.61 0.17
CA VAL A 55 -1.62 -2.24 -1.13
C VAL A 55 -0.97 -1.48 -2.28
N LYS A 56 -1.07 -0.15 -2.30
CA LYS A 56 -0.41 0.70 -3.32
C LYS A 56 1.09 0.46 -3.39
N ARG A 57 1.75 0.45 -2.23
CA ARG A 57 3.18 0.15 -2.10
C ARG A 57 3.53 -1.24 -2.57
N SER A 58 2.71 -2.23 -2.24
CA SER A 58 2.94 -3.61 -2.65
C SER A 58 2.85 -3.76 -4.16
N VAL A 59 1.87 -3.11 -4.82
CA VAL A 59 1.76 -3.10 -6.29
C VAL A 59 3.02 -2.51 -6.93
N GLU A 60 3.47 -1.34 -6.45
CA GLU A 60 4.69 -0.69 -6.96
C GLU A 60 5.94 -1.54 -6.72
N ASN A 61 6.12 -2.07 -5.51
CA ASN A 61 7.25 -2.93 -5.17
C ASN A 61 7.31 -4.19 -6.05
N ILE A 62 6.18 -4.79 -6.43
CA ILE A 62 6.15 -5.96 -7.33
C ILE A 62 6.81 -5.63 -8.67
N VAL A 63 6.49 -4.46 -9.23
CA VAL A 63 7.02 -4.02 -10.52
C VAL A 63 8.48 -3.58 -10.39
N GLU A 64 8.84 -2.90 -9.30
CA GLU A 64 10.22 -2.46 -9.07
C GLU A 64 11.18 -3.63 -8.82
N GLN A 65 10.72 -4.69 -8.16
CA GLN A 65 11.57 -5.82 -7.78
C GLN A 65 11.60 -6.94 -8.84
N SER A 66 10.65 -6.96 -9.77
CA SER A 66 10.55 -8.01 -10.79
C SER A 66 10.60 -7.42 -12.20
N VAL A 67 11.80 -7.45 -12.80
CA VAL A 67 12.01 -7.06 -14.20
C VAL A 67 11.12 -7.87 -15.14
N ILE A 68 10.91 -9.16 -14.86
CA ILE A 68 10.06 -10.04 -15.67
C ILE A 68 8.62 -9.54 -15.68
N LEU A 69 8.03 -9.30 -14.50
CA LEU A 69 6.64 -8.84 -14.41
C LEU A 69 6.48 -7.45 -15.00
N ARG A 70 7.45 -6.56 -14.78
CA ARG A 70 7.48 -5.23 -15.38
C ARG A 70 7.44 -5.30 -16.90
N GLU A 71 8.33 -6.07 -17.53
CA GLU A 71 8.35 -6.21 -18.98
C GLU A 71 7.04 -6.80 -19.53
N MET A 72 6.44 -7.76 -18.83
CA MET A 72 5.16 -8.35 -19.25
C MET A 72 4.00 -7.33 -19.17
N ILE A 73 4.01 -6.44 -18.17
CA ILE A 73 3.03 -5.35 -18.07
C ILE A 73 3.25 -4.32 -19.18
N GLU A 74 4.50 -3.88 -19.42
CA GLU A 74 4.86 -2.94 -20.48
C GLU A 74 4.52 -3.47 -21.88
N LYS A 75 4.62 -4.79 -22.10
CA LYS A 75 4.22 -5.47 -23.34
C LYS A 75 2.72 -5.80 -23.40
N GLU A 76 1.92 -5.31 -22.46
CA GLU A 76 0.47 -5.56 -22.35
C GLU A 76 0.08 -7.04 -22.28
N GLN A 77 1.00 -7.91 -21.83
CA GLN A 77 0.76 -9.35 -21.72
C GLN A 77 0.00 -9.71 -20.44
N ILE A 78 0.20 -8.93 -19.38
CA ILE A 78 -0.52 -9.05 -18.10
C ILE A 78 -0.89 -7.67 -17.58
N GLY A 79 -2.00 -7.58 -16.85
CA GLY A 79 -2.35 -6.42 -16.05
C GLY A 79 -2.06 -6.65 -14.57
N LEU A 80 -1.81 -5.57 -13.83
CA LEU A 80 -1.65 -5.59 -12.38
C LEU A 80 -2.58 -4.58 -11.72
N ILE A 81 -3.31 -5.01 -10.68
CA ILE A 81 -4.17 -4.15 -9.87
C ILE A 81 -4.14 -4.58 -8.42
N GLY A 82 -4.10 -3.61 -7.51
CA GLY A 82 -4.26 -3.81 -6.09
C GLY A 82 -5.73 -3.89 -5.70
N ALA A 83 -6.05 -4.74 -4.72
CA ALA A 83 -7.41 -4.88 -4.23
C ALA A 83 -7.45 -5.05 -2.71
N ILE A 84 -8.59 -4.71 -2.11
CA ILE A 84 -8.90 -4.91 -0.71
C ILE A 84 -10.09 -5.83 -0.60
N TYR A 85 -9.87 -6.95 0.08
CA TYR A 85 -10.94 -7.89 0.41
C TYR A 85 -11.55 -7.53 1.76
N ASN A 86 -12.87 -7.39 1.86
CA ASN A 86 -13.60 -7.24 3.11
C ASN A 86 -14.03 -8.63 3.63
N VAL A 87 -13.51 -9.01 4.80
CA VAL A 87 -13.74 -10.35 5.37
C VAL A 87 -15.14 -10.53 5.95
N GLU A 88 -15.83 -9.44 6.27
CA GLU A 88 -17.18 -9.47 6.85
C GLU A 88 -18.25 -9.58 5.76
N THR A 89 -18.06 -8.88 4.64
CA THR A 89 -19.03 -8.83 3.54
C THR A 89 -18.68 -9.76 2.38
N GLY A 90 -17.44 -10.24 2.30
CA GLY A 90 -16.93 -11.02 1.17
C GLY A 90 -16.67 -10.19 -0.10
N LEU A 91 -16.82 -8.87 -0.04
CA LEU A 91 -16.65 -7.99 -1.20
C LEU A 91 -15.19 -7.66 -1.45
N VAL A 92 -14.83 -7.54 -2.72
CA VAL A 92 -13.52 -7.06 -3.18
C VAL A 92 -13.68 -5.65 -3.72
N GLU A 93 -12.90 -4.72 -3.19
CA GLU A 93 -12.74 -3.37 -3.75
C GLU A 93 -11.43 -3.33 -4.52
N PHE A 94 -11.51 -3.07 -5.83
CA PHE A 94 -10.33 -2.81 -6.66
C PHE A 94 -9.88 -1.36 -6.51
N LEU A 95 -8.58 -1.16 -6.37
CA LEU A 95 -7.97 0.17 -6.31
C LEU A 95 -7.60 0.60 -7.72
N GLU A 96 -8.55 1.21 -8.44
CA GLU A 96 -8.38 1.59 -9.86
C GLU A 96 -7.14 2.47 -10.09
N GLU A 97 -6.77 3.30 -9.11
CA GLU A 97 -5.56 4.13 -9.21
C GLU A 97 -4.27 3.29 -9.31
N THR A 98 -4.32 2.02 -8.93
CA THR A 98 -3.16 1.10 -8.97
C THR A 98 -3.06 0.28 -10.25
N PHE A 99 -4.03 0.40 -11.17
CA PHE A 99 -4.07 -0.39 -12.38
C PHE A 99 -2.89 -0.06 -13.33
N MET A 100 -2.20 -1.10 -13.80
CA MET A 100 -1.09 -1.02 -14.75
C MET A 100 -1.30 -2.03 -15.88
N LEU A 101 -1.26 -1.54 -17.11
CA LEU A 101 -1.25 -2.31 -18.36
C LEU A 101 -0.64 -1.40 -19.44
N GLY A 102 0.49 -1.79 -20.03
CA GLY A 102 1.24 -0.97 -20.99
C GLY A 102 2.01 0.21 -20.39
N GLU A 103 1.58 0.72 -19.23
CA GLU A 103 2.20 1.84 -18.50
C GLU A 103 2.51 1.46 -17.05
N ILE A 104 3.73 1.76 -16.59
CA ILE A 104 4.14 1.61 -15.20
C ILE A 104 3.87 2.91 -14.44
N ARG A 105 3.11 2.82 -13.34
CA ARG A 105 2.85 3.95 -12.44
C ARG A 105 3.80 3.92 -11.25
N HIS A 106 4.33 5.08 -10.87
CA HIS A 106 5.16 5.26 -9.68
C HIS A 106 4.46 6.21 -8.71
N PHE A 107 3.86 5.68 -7.66
CA PHE A 107 2.98 6.47 -6.78
C PHE A 107 3.75 7.45 -5.91
N TYR A 108 5.04 7.21 -5.66
CA TYR A 108 5.86 8.08 -4.80
C TYR A 108 6.59 9.19 -5.55
N LEU A 109 6.98 8.97 -6.80
CA LEU A 109 7.63 10.01 -7.62
C LEU A 109 6.64 11.11 -8.01
N ASP A 110 5.37 10.75 -8.19
CA ASP A 110 4.29 11.71 -8.48
C ASP A 110 3.97 12.65 -7.30
N VAL A 111 4.28 12.24 -6.06
CA VAL A 111 4.11 13.08 -4.87
C VAL A 111 5.14 14.21 -4.84
N GLY A 112 6.39 13.93 -5.21
CA GLY A 112 7.43 14.95 -5.38
C GLY A 112 7.05 15.98 -6.45
N ALA A 113 6.50 15.52 -7.58
CA ALA A 113 6.05 16.40 -8.65
C ALA A 113 4.81 17.25 -8.28
N LYS A 114 3.91 16.74 -7.43
CA LYS A 114 2.75 17.51 -6.92
C LYS A 114 3.12 18.50 -5.82
N LEU A 115 4.06 18.16 -4.93
CA LEU A 115 4.58 19.08 -3.90
C LEU A 115 5.32 20.26 -4.54
N LEU A 116 6.18 20.00 -5.54
CA LEU A 116 6.90 21.05 -6.27
C LEU A 116 5.98 22.00 -7.06
N ARG A 117 4.76 21.57 -7.43
CA ARG A 117 3.78 22.40 -8.13
C ARG A 117 2.85 23.19 -7.20
N GLN A 118 2.89 22.94 -5.90
CA GLN A 118 2.15 23.73 -4.91
C GLN A 118 3.00 24.86 -4.30
N GLU A 119 4.29 24.90 -4.61
CA GLU A 119 5.25 25.92 -4.16
C GLU A 119 5.72 26.86 -5.29
N ALA A 120 5.15 26.75 -6.50
CA ALA A 120 5.47 27.57 -7.67
C ALA A 120 4.22 28.29 -8.20
#